data_AF-X0RL60-F1
#
_entry.id   AF-X0RL60-F1
#
_cell.length_a   1.000
_cell.length_b   1.000
_cell.length_c   1.000
_cell.angle_alpha   90.00
_cell.angle_beta   90.00
_cell.angle_gamma   90.00
#
_symmetry.space_group_name_H-M   'P 1'
#
loop_
_entity.id
_entity.type
_entity.pdbx_description
1 polymer ?
#
loop_
_entity_poly.entity_id
_entity_poly.type
_entity_poly.pdbx_seq_one_letter_code
_entity_poly.pdbx_strand_id
1 'polypeptide(L)'
;SFFPMHWTVVHPIDDGSPLKGWDSDRLNAAHAEILIQVAATAEIYSQVVRVHSSYLAEDVIFDARFVNIYEQSESGGTHVDVRRLGEIERVA
;
A
#
# COMPACT_ATOMS: atom_id res chain seq x y z
N SER A 1 17.49 -5.12 9.02
CA SER A 1 16.07 -5.49 9.17
C SER A 1 15.70 -6.35 7.96
N PHE A 2 15.03 -7.48 8.18
CA PHE A 2 14.67 -8.45 7.14
C PHE A 2 13.22 -8.23 6.69
N PHE A 3 12.96 -8.27 5.37
CA PHE A 3 11.64 -8.02 4.78
C PHE A 3 11.15 -9.24 3.97
N PRO A 4 10.59 -10.27 4.62
CA PRO A 4 10.23 -11.53 3.97
C PRO A 4 8.83 -11.55 3.32
N MET A 5 7.95 -10.62 3.68
CA MET A 5 6.53 -10.66 3.32
C MET A 5 6.05 -9.29 2.84
N HIS A 6 4.75 -9.14 2.62
CA HIS A 6 4.15 -7.89 2.16
C HIS A 6 4.23 -6.75 3.20
N TRP A 7 4.03 -5.52 2.72
CA TRP A 7 3.93 -4.33 3.55
C TRP A 7 2.72 -3.51 3.14
N THR A 8 1.84 -3.22 4.10
CA THR A 8 0.85 -2.15 3.93
C THR A 8 1.48 -0.84 4.42
N VAL A 9 1.75 0.08 3.50
CA VAL A 9 2.25 1.43 3.82
C VAL A 9 1.07 2.30 4.20
N VAL A 10 1.13 2.96 5.36
CA VAL A 10 0.06 3.81 5.86
C VAL A 10 0.60 5.22 6.12
N HIS A 11 -0.05 6.21 5.53
CA HIS A 11 0.13 7.63 5.87
C HIS A 11 -1.10 8.10 6.66
N PRO A 12 -1.00 8.30 7.98
CA PRO A 12 -2.10 8.85 8.76
C PRO A 12 -2.45 10.27 8.27
N ILE A 13 -3.73 10.52 8.03
CA ILE A 13 -4.24 11.86 7.68
C ILE A 13 -4.63 12.58 8.98
N ASP A 14 -3.63 12.98 9.75
CA ASP A 14 -3.80 13.75 10.98
C ASP A 14 -3.69 15.27 10.74
N ASP A 15 -3.57 16.05 11.83
CA ASP A 15 -3.48 17.51 11.80
C ASP A 15 -2.26 18.05 11.03
N GLY A 16 -1.20 17.26 10.90
CA GLY A 16 0.02 17.60 10.17
C GLY A 16 0.04 17.12 8.71
N SER A 17 -0.97 16.34 8.29
CA SER A 17 -1.02 15.79 6.94
C SER A 17 -1.31 16.88 5.89
N PRO A 18 -0.59 16.90 4.75
CA PRO A 18 -0.91 17.79 3.64
C PRO A 18 -2.27 17.47 2.99
N LEU A 19 -2.78 16.25 3.22
CA LEU A 19 -4.08 15.78 2.72
C LEU A 19 -5.23 16.04 3.70
N LYS A 20 -4.98 16.75 4.82
CA LYS A 20 -6.03 17.05 5.79
C LYS A 20 -7.19 17.81 5.13
N GLY A 21 -8.40 17.26 5.24
CA GLY A 21 -9.61 17.85 4.66
C GLY A 21 -9.67 17.76 3.14
N TRP A 22 -8.91 16.84 2.52
CA TRP A 22 -9.08 16.51 1.11
C TRP A 22 -10.08 15.36 0.96
N ASP A 23 -10.95 15.49 -0.04
CA ASP A 23 -11.87 14.46 -0.50
C ASP A 23 -11.52 14.06 -1.95
N SER A 24 -12.31 13.14 -2.50
CA SER A 24 -12.10 12.63 -3.86
C SER A 24 -12.21 13.74 -4.92
N ASP A 25 -13.19 14.64 -4.78
CA ASP A 25 -13.39 15.74 -5.73
C ASP A 25 -12.19 16.70 -5.75
N ARG A 26 -11.64 17.02 -4.57
CA ARG A 26 -10.46 17.86 -4.46
C ARG A 26 -9.21 17.20 -5.03
N LEU A 27 -9.00 15.89 -4.83
CA LEU A 27 -7.89 15.18 -5.45
C LEU A 27 -7.98 15.22 -6.98
N ASN A 28 -9.18 14.98 -7.53
CA ASN A 28 -9.43 15.01 -8.97
C ASN A 28 -9.22 16.41 -9.56
N ALA A 29 -9.77 17.44 -8.93
CA ALA A 29 -9.64 18.84 -9.38
C ALA A 29 -8.19 19.33 -9.34
N ALA A 30 -7.37 18.80 -8.42
CA ALA A 30 -5.95 19.12 -8.32
C ALA A 30 -5.07 18.31 -9.28
N HIS A 31 -5.62 17.34 -10.03
CA HIS A 31 -4.85 16.34 -10.77
C HIS A 31 -3.76 15.70 -9.89
N ALA A 32 -4.14 15.34 -8.66
CA ALA A 32 -3.20 14.84 -7.67
C ALA A 32 -2.57 13.51 -8.11
N GLU A 33 -1.29 13.36 -7.80
CA GLU A 33 -0.52 12.13 -8.01
C GLU A 33 0.24 11.78 -6.72
N ILE A 34 0.16 10.52 -6.31
CA ILE A 34 0.88 9.98 -5.16
C ILE A 34 2.08 9.19 -5.69
N LEU A 35 3.29 9.67 -5.42
CA LEU A 35 4.54 9.02 -5.79
C LEU A 35 5.05 8.18 -4.61
N ILE A 36 5.31 6.89 -4.85
CA ILE A 36 5.92 5.98 -3.88
C ILE A 36 7.31 5.59 -4.39
N GLN A 37 8.32 5.73 -3.52
CA GLN A 37 9.67 5.22 -3.77
C GLN A 37 10.10 4.31 -2.63
N VAL A 38 10.49 3.08 -2.99
CA VAL A 38 11.04 2.10 -2.05
C VAL A 38 12.48 1.81 -2.44
N ALA A 39 13.39 1.83 -1.47
CA ALA A 39 14.78 1.46 -1.64
C ALA A 39 15.17 0.40 -0.60
N ALA A 40 15.81 -0.68 -1.04
CA ALA A 40 16.24 -1.77 -0.17
C ALA A 40 17.56 -2.37 -0.66
N THR A 41 18.36 -2.90 0.27
CA THR A 41 19.58 -3.64 -0.08
C THR A 41 19.21 -5.10 -0.37
N ALA A 42 19.47 -5.56 -1.58
CA ALA A 42 19.35 -6.96 -1.95
C ALA A 42 20.56 -7.74 -1.44
N GLU A 43 20.36 -8.65 -0.47
CA GLU A 43 21.43 -9.37 0.22
C GLU A 43 22.31 -10.20 -0.73
N ILE A 44 21.68 -10.91 -1.67
CA ILE A 44 22.37 -11.77 -2.65
C ILE A 44 23.32 -11.01 -3.60
N TYR A 45 23.08 -9.71 -3.83
CA TYR A 45 23.89 -8.87 -4.72
C TYR A 45 24.66 -7.78 -3.98
N SER A 46 24.38 -7.58 -2.68
CA SER A 46 24.89 -6.45 -1.89
C SER A 46 24.72 -5.09 -2.58
N GLN A 47 23.60 -4.93 -3.29
CA GLN A 47 23.27 -3.73 -4.07
C GLN A 47 21.95 -3.11 -3.59
N VAL A 48 21.82 -1.80 -3.74
CA VAL A 48 20.55 -1.09 -3.48
C VAL A 48 19.65 -1.22 -4.69
N VAL A 49 18.50 -1.85 -4.50
CA VAL A 49 17.38 -1.87 -5.45
C VAL A 49 16.46 -0.70 -5.12
N ARG A 50 16.01 0.01 -6.16
CA ARG A 50 15.03 1.10 -6.06
C ARG A 50 13.86 0.79 -6.96
N VAL A 51 12.65 0.96 -6.44
CA VAL A 51 11.40 0.83 -7.19
C VAL A 51 10.61 2.11 -6.98
N HIS A 52 9.99 2.60 -8.05
CA HIS A 52 9.03 3.69 -8.00
C HIS A 52 7.69 3.23 -8.57
N SER A 53 6.62 3.79 -8.04
CA SER A 53 5.26 3.63 -8.56
C SER A 53 4.50 4.91 -8.31
N SER A 54 3.49 5.19 -9.12
CA SER A 54 2.62 6.33 -8.93
C SER A 54 1.16 5.93 -9.06
N TYR A 55 0.32 6.70 -8.37
CA TYR A 55 -1.13 6.54 -8.36
C TYR A 55 -1.77 7.90 -8.61
N LEU A 56 -2.64 7.98 -9.61
CA LEU A 56 -3.42 9.17 -9.91
C LEU A 56 -4.62 9.27 -8.96
N ALA A 57 -5.29 10.42 -8.96
CA ALA A 57 -6.49 10.64 -8.15
C ALA A 57 -7.57 9.55 -8.37
N GLU A 58 -7.72 9.04 -9.59
CA GLU A 58 -8.67 7.97 -9.94
C GLU A 58 -8.29 6.58 -9.38
N ASP A 59 -7.02 6.37 -9.04
CA ASP A 59 -6.55 5.13 -8.41
C ASP A 59 -6.81 5.13 -6.88
N VAL A 60 -7.15 6.28 -6.29
CA VAL A 60 -7.37 6.42 -4.85
C VAL A 60 -8.81 6.07 -4.50
N ILE A 61 -8.98 4.96 -3.78
CA ILE A 61 -10.28 4.46 -3.35
C ILE A 61 -10.52 4.85 -1.89
N PHE A 62 -11.45 5.79 -1.69
CA PHE A 62 -11.91 6.22 -0.37
C PHE A 62 -12.78 5.15 0.30
N ASP A 63 -12.79 5.17 1.63
CA ASP A 63 -13.61 4.30 2.48
C ASP A 63 -13.44 2.81 2.11
N ALA A 64 -12.18 2.40 1.94
CA ALA A 64 -11.81 1.03 1.61
C ALA A 64 -10.60 0.59 2.44
N ARG A 65 -10.43 -0.72 2.57
CA ARG A 65 -9.24 -1.36 3.15
C ARG A 65 -8.82 -2.55 2.30
N PHE A 66 -7.54 -2.89 2.34
CA PHE A 66 -7.04 -4.15 1.77
C PHE A 66 -7.65 -5.34 2.52
N VAL A 67 -8.01 -6.37 1.78
CA VAL A 67 -8.46 -7.63 2.40
C VAL A 67 -7.31 -8.31 3.14
N ASN A 68 -7.64 -9.13 4.13
CA ASN A 68 -6.64 -9.96 4.78
C ASN A 68 -6.16 -11.08 3.83
N ILE A 69 -4.86 -11.10 3.55
CA ILE A 69 -4.21 -12.08 2.65
C ILE A 69 -3.58 -13.27 3.38
N TYR A 70 -3.69 -13.32 4.71
CA TYR A 70 -3.18 -14.43 5.51
C TYR A 70 -4.20 -15.56 5.59
N GLU A 71 -3.77 -16.78 5.26
CA GLU A 71 -4.54 -18.01 5.38
C GLU A 71 -3.87 -18.96 6.36
N GLN A 72 -4.66 -19.59 7.23
CA GLN A 72 -4.17 -20.67 8.08
C GLN A 72 -4.25 -21.98 7.31
N SER A 73 -3.14 -22.69 7.23
CA SER A 73 -3.10 -24.06 6.75
C SER A 73 -3.67 -25.02 7.79
N GLU A 74 -4.28 -26.11 7.32
CA GLU A 74 -4.70 -27.24 8.16
C GLU A 74 -3.56 -27.83 9.00
N SER A 75 -2.29 -27.67 8.55
CA SER A 75 -1.08 -28.11 9.27
C SER A 75 -0.54 -27.09 10.29
N GLY A 76 -1.22 -25.95 10.50
CA GLY A 76 -0.84 -24.92 11.47
C GLY A 76 0.16 -23.86 10.96
N GLY A 77 0.51 -23.88 9.67
CA GLY A 77 1.35 -22.86 9.03
C GLY A 77 0.57 -21.66 8.49
N THR A 78 1.15 -20.47 8.54
CA THR A 78 0.58 -19.26 7.89
C THR A 78 1.04 -19.17 6.45
N HIS A 79 0.09 -19.01 5.52
CA HIS A 79 0.36 -18.80 4.10
C HIS A 79 -0.13 -17.42 3.69
N VAL A 80 0.50 -16.85 2.66
CA VAL A 80 0.12 -15.56 2.07
C VAL A 80 -0.41 -15.81 0.67
N ASP A 81 -1.69 -15.49 0.43
CA ASP A 81 -2.25 -15.54 -0.93
C ASP A 81 -1.91 -14.26 -1.70
N VAL A 82 -0.81 -14.31 -2.45
CA VAL A 82 -0.33 -13.18 -3.27
C VAL A 82 -1.31 -12.74 -4.36
N ARG A 83 -2.27 -13.60 -4.76
CA ARG A 83 -3.29 -13.25 -5.76
C ARG A 83 -4.26 -12.19 -5.24
N ARG A 84 -4.36 -12.06 -3.92
CA ARG A 84 -5.27 -11.15 -3.22
C ARG A 84 -4.58 -9.86 -2.75
N LEU A 85 -3.32 -9.64 -3.13
CA LEU A 85 -2.51 -8.53 -2.64
C LEU A 85 -3.12 -7.14 -2.90
N GLY A 86 -3.81 -6.97 -4.04
CA GLY A 86 -4.50 -5.73 -4.40
C GLY A 86 -6.01 -5.76 -4.18
N GLU A 87 -6.54 -6.83 -3.59
CA GLU A 87 -7.98 -6.96 -3.35
C GLU A 87 -8.39 -6.04 -2.19
N ILE A 88 -9.50 -5.34 -2.38
CA ILE A 88 -10.02 -4.36 -1.42
C ILE A 88 -11.47 -4.66 -1.08
N GLU A 89 -11.88 -4.22 0.11
CA GLU A 89 -13.28 -4.18 0.53
C GLU A 89 -13.67 -2.77 1.00
N ARG A 90 -14.91 -2.37 0.74
CA ARG A 90 -15.45 -1.10 1.21
C ARG A 90 -15.74 -1.17 2.71
N VAL A 91 -15.40 -0.11 3.41
CA VAL A 91 -15.71 0.05 4.83
C VAL A 91 -17.09 0.71 4.90
N ALA A 92 -18.04 0.04 5.56
CA ALA A 92 -19.41 0.53 5.76
C ALA A 92 -19.48 1.59 6.86
#